data_AF-A0A813P2S8-F1
#
_entry.id   AF-A0A813P2S8-F1
#
_cell.length_a   1.000
_cell.length_b   1.000
_cell.length_c   1.000
_cell.angle_alpha   90.00
_cell.angle_beta   90.00
_cell.angle_gamma   90.00
#
_symmetry.space_group_name_H-M   'P 1'
#
loop_
_entity.id
_entity.type
_entity.pdbx_description
1 polymer ?
#
loop_
_entity_poly.entity_id
_entity_poly.type
_entity_poly.pdbx_seq_one_letter_code
_entity_poly.pdbx_strand_id
1 'polypeptide(L)'
;MASTTATGDNDENTTISFGCDYAKSSNAKCHGKYCENEISKGTLRLSRLIPNPFIPQSSTREEQLMPVYYHVKCMINYLRTGNEKKKRIENVEQDLQGFDELKKKDQEKLKQLFNYEEKLQGNLSETSTTVQTTYLEHDKDKKYWQISYDNKSTKTKYGLLDEPDSNAILLYKDFSNKAEAKKYADKKIQEKIQKNGYTLKKQTGVTTNNQTPVATKRKRKQSPTPANTASTKRTKKQRTTIPTATRKQPTRSASIRK
;
A
#
# COMPACT_ATOMS: atom_id res chain seq x y z
N MET A 1 -43.61 14.66 -23.22
CA MET A 1 -43.27 13.91 -21.99
C MET A 1 -41.80 13.55 -22.06
N ALA A 2 -41.00 13.80 -21.03
CA ALA A 2 -39.56 13.55 -21.04
C ALA A 2 -39.16 12.76 -19.78
N SER A 3 -39.17 11.43 -19.89
CA SER A 3 -38.74 10.55 -18.81
C SER A 3 -37.21 10.52 -18.77
N THR A 4 -36.61 11.39 -17.97
CA THR A 4 -35.16 11.36 -17.71
C THR A 4 -34.88 10.15 -16.81
N THR A 5 -34.52 9.03 -17.41
CA THR A 5 -34.13 7.82 -16.68
C THR A 5 -32.80 8.06 -15.99
N ALA A 6 -32.85 8.44 -14.71
CA ALA A 6 -31.68 8.43 -13.85
C ALA A 6 -31.24 6.98 -13.65
N THR A 7 -30.17 6.56 -14.34
CA THR A 7 -29.47 5.29 -14.12
C THR A 7 -28.74 5.36 -12.78
N GLY A 8 -29.52 5.22 -11.69
CA GLY A 8 -29.00 5.20 -10.35
C GLY A 8 -28.35 3.86 -10.06
N ASP A 9 -27.05 3.77 -10.32
CA ASP A 9 -26.16 2.72 -9.81
C ASP A 9 -26.08 2.80 -8.28
N ASN A 10 -27.19 2.43 -7.62
CA ASN A 10 -27.34 2.43 -6.16
C ASN A 10 -26.63 1.21 -5.57
N ASP A 11 -25.32 1.18 -5.71
CA ASP A 11 -24.45 0.30 -4.93
C ASP A 11 -24.71 0.61 -3.45
N GLU A 12 -25.37 -0.32 -2.75
CA GLU A 12 -25.92 -0.18 -1.38
C GLU A 12 -24.86 0.21 -0.32
N ASN A 13 -23.58 0.06 -0.67
CA ASN A 13 -22.41 0.37 0.16
C ASN A 13 -21.68 1.66 -0.27
N THR A 14 -22.24 2.43 -1.21
CA THR A 14 -21.67 3.68 -1.74
C THR A 14 -21.50 4.72 -0.64
N THR A 15 -20.36 5.41 -0.68
CA THR A 15 -20.01 6.43 0.32
C THR A 15 -20.52 7.79 -0.11
N ILE A 16 -21.56 8.29 0.58
CA ILE A 16 -22.23 9.56 0.26
C ILE A 16 -21.40 10.73 0.78
N SER A 17 -21.01 10.70 2.05
CA SER A 17 -20.14 11.70 2.69
C SER A 17 -19.14 11.05 3.65
N PHE A 18 -18.14 11.82 4.07
CA PHE A 18 -17.23 11.46 5.14
C PHE A 18 -17.48 12.35 6.36
N GLY A 19 -17.09 11.88 7.53
CA GLY A 19 -17.24 12.62 8.78
C GLY A 19 -16.11 12.33 9.76
N CYS A 20 -16.05 13.12 10.83
CA CYS A 20 -15.07 12.96 11.89
C CYS A 20 -15.67 13.38 13.24
N ASP A 21 -15.35 12.63 14.29
CA ASP A 21 -15.78 12.95 15.65
C ASP A 21 -14.84 12.34 16.70
N TYR A 22 -15.01 12.77 17.95
CA TYR A 22 -14.42 12.09 19.11
C TYR A 22 -15.40 11.01 19.62
N ALA A 23 -14.94 9.77 19.70
CA ALA A 23 -15.78 8.61 20.02
C ALA A 23 -16.58 8.78 21.32
N LYS A 24 -17.91 8.91 21.21
CA LYS A 24 -18.81 9.17 22.35
C LYS A 24 -18.88 7.99 23.35
N SER A 25 -18.68 6.76 22.86
CA SER A 25 -18.53 5.51 23.62
C SER A 25 -17.47 4.61 22.97
N SER A 26 -17.08 3.53 23.64
CA SER A 26 -16.13 2.53 23.12
C SER A 26 -16.75 1.48 22.20
N ASN A 27 -18.08 1.49 22.03
CA ASN A 27 -18.84 0.39 21.40
C ASN A 27 -18.67 0.31 19.87
N ALA A 28 -17.97 1.27 19.24
CA ALA A 28 -17.80 1.33 17.79
C ALA A 28 -16.61 0.49 17.34
N LYS A 29 -16.85 -0.54 16.52
CA LYS A 29 -15.79 -1.34 15.89
C LYS A 29 -15.20 -0.62 14.69
N CYS A 30 -13.90 -0.77 14.47
CA CYS A 30 -13.21 -0.21 13.32
C CYS A 30 -13.41 -1.10 12.09
N HIS A 31 -13.94 -0.57 10.98
CA HIS A 31 -14.13 -1.34 9.73
C HIS A 31 -12.85 -1.42 8.87
N GLY A 32 -11.67 -1.46 9.52
CA GLY A 32 -10.38 -1.53 8.84
C GLY A 32 -10.04 -2.95 8.43
N LYS A 33 -9.67 -3.19 7.16
CA LYS A 33 -9.37 -4.53 6.61
C LYS A 33 -8.34 -5.36 7.40
N TYR A 34 -7.53 -4.72 8.24
CA TYR A 34 -6.52 -5.34 9.11
C TYR A 34 -6.60 -4.82 10.56
N CYS A 35 -7.80 -4.45 11.02
CA CYS A 35 -8.02 -3.87 12.35
C CYS A 35 -9.42 -4.21 12.84
N GLU A 36 -9.53 -5.25 13.67
CA GLU A 36 -10.78 -5.73 14.29
C GLU A 36 -11.07 -5.05 15.65
N ASN A 37 -10.23 -4.09 16.04
CA ASN A 37 -10.26 -3.43 17.33
C ASN A 37 -11.45 -2.44 17.47
N GLU A 38 -11.96 -2.34 18.69
CA GLU A 38 -12.89 -1.30 19.11
C GLU A 38 -12.21 0.07 19.24
N ILE A 39 -12.96 1.13 18.95
CA ILE A 39 -12.49 2.51 18.95
C ILE A 39 -12.79 3.11 20.33
N SER A 40 -11.76 3.30 21.16
CA SER A 40 -11.92 3.73 22.56
C SER A 40 -12.58 5.11 22.70
N LYS A 41 -13.40 5.29 23.74
CA LYS A 41 -14.07 6.57 24.04
C LYS A 41 -13.07 7.73 24.10
N GLY A 42 -13.44 8.88 23.52
CA GLY A 42 -12.63 10.10 23.47
C GLY A 42 -11.52 10.09 22.41
N THR A 43 -11.31 8.99 21.67
CA THR A 43 -10.34 8.97 20.56
C THR A 43 -10.94 9.58 19.29
N LEU A 44 -10.09 10.22 18.48
CA LEU A 44 -10.45 10.74 17.17
C LEU A 44 -10.69 9.59 16.18
N ARG A 45 -11.87 9.56 15.58
CA ARG A 45 -12.25 8.59 14.53
C ARG A 45 -12.78 9.30 13.30
N LEU A 46 -12.69 8.62 12.16
CA LEU A 46 -13.28 9.04 10.90
C LEU A 46 -14.44 8.10 10.56
N SER A 47 -15.47 8.63 9.92
CA SER A 47 -16.62 7.87 9.44
C SER A 47 -16.79 8.05 7.93
N ARG A 48 -17.49 7.10 7.33
CA ARG A 48 -18.14 7.26 6.02
C ARG A 48 -19.63 7.00 6.19
N LEU A 49 -20.48 7.85 5.63
CA LEU A 49 -21.92 7.65 5.65
C LEU A 49 -22.32 6.85 4.42
N ILE A 50 -23.04 5.75 4.63
CA ILE A 50 -23.62 4.89 3.59
C ILE A 50 -25.14 4.85 3.73
N PRO A 51 -25.89 4.49 2.68
CA PRO A 51 -27.27 4.05 2.81
C PRO A 51 -27.38 2.94 3.87
N ASN A 52 -28.41 3.02 4.71
CA ASN A 52 -28.72 1.98 5.68
C ASN A 52 -29.56 0.88 5.00
N PRO A 53 -29.03 -0.33 4.79
CA PRO A 53 -29.73 -1.40 4.06
C PRO A 53 -30.97 -1.92 4.80
N PHE A 54 -31.11 -1.62 6.08
CA PHE A 54 -32.21 -2.11 6.93
C PHE A 54 -33.39 -1.13 7.04
N ILE A 55 -33.30 0.07 6.47
CA ILE A 55 -34.34 1.10 6.58
C ILE A 55 -34.90 1.43 5.19
N PRO A 56 -36.24 1.36 4.99
CA PRO A 56 -36.85 1.63 3.70
C PRO A 56 -36.66 3.09 3.26
N GLN A 57 -36.53 3.28 1.95
CA GLN A 57 -36.29 4.57 1.29
C GLN A 57 -37.43 5.61 1.45
N SER A 58 -38.52 5.26 2.16
CA SER A 58 -39.64 6.13 2.53
C SER A 58 -39.46 6.87 3.87
N SER A 59 -38.37 6.59 4.60
CA SER A 59 -37.97 7.28 5.85
C SER A 59 -37.28 8.63 5.57
N THR A 60 -36.94 9.40 6.60
CA THR A 60 -36.22 10.68 6.41
C THR A 60 -34.76 10.46 5.99
N ARG A 61 -34.17 11.42 5.27
CA ARG A 61 -32.82 11.30 4.71
C ARG A 61 -31.73 11.07 5.76
N GLU A 62 -31.91 11.54 6.99
CA GLU A 62 -30.97 11.31 8.08
C GLU A 62 -31.08 9.90 8.67
N GLU A 63 -32.29 9.33 8.78
CA GLU A 63 -32.51 7.94 9.21
C GLU A 63 -31.95 6.94 8.19
N GLN A 64 -31.99 7.28 6.91
CA GLN A 64 -31.43 6.47 5.81
C GLN A 64 -29.90 6.38 5.81
N LEU A 65 -29.16 7.09 6.67
CA LEU A 65 -27.70 7.13 6.64
C LEU A 65 -27.07 6.54 7.91
N MET A 66 -26.24 5.51 7.73
CA MET A 66 -25.47 4.92 8.84
C MET A 66 -23.97 5.27 8.76
N PRO A 67 -23.35 5.78 9.85
CA PRO A 67 -21.92 6.08 9.88
C PRO A 67 -21.09 4.82 10.16
N VAL A 68 -20.28 4.40 9.20
CA VAL A 68 -19.31 3.29 9.34
C VAL A 68 -17.98 3.86 9.83
N TYR A 69 -17.52 3.43 11.01
CA TYR A 69 -16.39 4.06 11.72
C TYR A 69 -15.03 3.40 11.48
N TYR A 70 -13.98 4.22 11.50
CA TYR A 70 -12.59 3.84 11.27
C TYR A 70 -11.65 4.62 12.21
N HIS A 71 -10.60 3.96 12.70
CA HIS A 71 -9.40 4.67 13.16
C HIS A 71 -8.80 5.48 12.00
N VAL A 72 -8.22 6.66 12.27
CA VAL A 72 -7.64 7.56 11.22
C VAL A 72 -6.71 6.82 10.25
N LYS A 73 -5.77 6.01 10.78
CA LYS A 73 -4.85 5.19 9.97
C LYS A 73 -5.57 4.12 9.12
N CYS A 74 -6.69 3.59 9.61
CA CYS A 74 -7.49 2.60 8.90
C CYS A 74 -8.33 3.23 7.77
N MET A 75 -8.82 4.46 7.95
CA MET A 75 -9.46 5.23 6.88
C MET A 75 -8.44 5.56 5.77
N ILE A 76 -7.22 6.01 6.12
CA ILE A 76 -6.15 6.25 5.14
C ILE A 76 -5.83 4.97 4.35
N ASN A 77 -5.65 3.82 5.02
CA ASN A 77 -5.45 2.54 4.34
C ASN A 77 -6.65 2.10 3.48
N TYR A 78 -7.88 2.44 3.88
CA TYR A 78 -9.08 2.26 3.05
C TYR A 78 -9.05 3.16 1.82
N LEU A 79 -8.67 4.44 1.92
CA LEU A 79 -8.57 5.35 0.76
C LEU A 79 -7.43 5.01 -0.20
N ARG A 80 -6.33 4.47 0.33
CA ARG A 80 -5.22 3.86 -0.44
C ARG A 80 -5.64 2.63 -1.27
N THR A 81 -6.87 2.10 -1.12
CA THR A 81 -7.33 0.88 -1.77
C THR A 81 -8.76 0.94 -2.34
N GLY A 82 -9.01 0.24 -3.44
CA GLY A 82 -10.35 0.07 -4.04
C GLY A 82 -10.46 0.65 -5.44
N ASN A 83 -11.69 0.77 -5.95
CA ASN A 83 -11.97 1.27 -7.30
C ASN A 83 -11.37 2.68 -7.52
N GLU A 84 -10.97 3.00 -8.74
CA GLU A 84 -10.54 4.33 -9.16
C GLU A 84 -11.68 5.36 -9.02
N LYS A 85 -12.93 4.97 -9.38
CA LYS A 85 -14.16 5.75 -9.19
C LYS A 85 -14.58 5.97 -7.73
N LYS A 86 -13.92 5.32 -6.77
CA LYS A 86 -14.27 5.40 -5.35
C LYS A 86 -14.07 6.82 -4.84
N LYS A 87 -15.11 7.41 -4.23
CA LYS A 87 -15.04 8.73 -3.59
C LYS A 87 -13.83 8.82 -2.65
N ARG A 88 -13.06 9.90 -2.79
CA ARG A 88 -11.88 10.23 -1.97
C ARG A 88 -12.18 11.45 -1.10
N ILE A 89 -11.26 11.74 -0.18
CA ILE A 89 -11.19 13.02 0.51
C ILE A 89 -10.09 13.79 -0.21
N GLU A 90 -10.45 14.95 -0.77
CA GLU A 90 -9.54 15.85 -1.47
C GLU A 90 -9.29 17.09 -0.60
N ASN A 91 -10.35 17.69 -0.05
CA ASN A 91 -10.24 18.79 0.91
C ASN A 91 -10.78 18.37 2.28
N VAL A 92 -9.86 18.19 3.23
CA VAL A 92 -10.14 17.80 4.64
C VAL A 92 -11.16 18.73 5.31
N GLU A 93 -11.18 20.01 4.96
CA GLU A 93 -12.03 21.03 5.60
C GLU A 93 -13.47 20.99 5.05
N GLN A 94 -13.67 20.47 3.83
CA GLN A 94 -14.97 20.50 3.14
C GLN A 94 -15.60 19.09 3.02
N ASP A 95 -14.78 18.04 2.89
CA ASP A 95 -15.23 16.65 2.75
C ASP A 95 -15.56 15.96 4.09
N LEU A 96 -15.00 16.44 5.21
CA LEU A 96 -15.23 15.89 6.55
C LEU A 96 -16.26 16.70 7.34
N GLN A 97 -17.49 16.19 7.43
CA GLN A 97 -18.47 16.71 8.38
C GLN A 97 -17.93 16.62 9.82
N GLY A 98 -18.09 17.69 10.59
CA GLY A 98 -17.62 17.80 11.99
C GLY A 98 -16.18 18.26 12.16
N PHE A 99 -15.46 18.62 11.10
CA PHE A 99 -14.04 19.01 11.18
C PHE A 99 -13.79 20.22 12.10
N ASP A 100 -14.69 21.21 12.08
CA ASP A 100 -14.56 22.44 12.89
C ASP A 100 -14.76 22.21 14.39
N GLU A 101 -15.44 21.12 14.79
CA GLU A 101 -15.62 20.71 16.19
C GLU A 101 -14.35 20.06 16.78
N LEU A 102 -13.37 19.69 15.94
CA LEU A 102 -12.14 19.07 16.39
C LEU A 102 -11.17 20.07 17.03
N LYS A 103 -10.32 19.58 17.94
CA LYS A 103 -9.25 20.41 18.54
C LYS A 103 -8.25 20.78 17.44
N LYS A 104 -7.78 22.04 17.43
CA LYS A 104 -6.80 22.55 16.43
C LYS A 104 -5.61 21.61 16.16
N LYS A 105 -5.03 21.02 17.22
CA LYS A 105 -3.95 20.02 17.12
C LYS A 105 -4.32 18.76 16.33
N ASP A 106 -5.57 18.30 16.41
CA ASP A 106 -6.07 17.17 15.62
C ASP A 106 -6.48 17.60 14.21
N GLN A 107 -7.02 18.81 14.03
CA GLN A 107 -7.27 19.42 12.71
C GLN A 107 -5.98 19.52 11.89
N GLU A 108 -4.93 20.15 12.44
CA GLU A 108 -3.59 20.28 11.84
C GLU A 108 -3.02 18.92 11.45
N LYS A 109 -3.14 17.92 12.34
CA LYS A 109 -2.68 16.56 12.13
C LYS A 109 -3.44 15.83 11.03
N LEU A 110 -4.75 16.06 10.87
CA LEU A 110 -5.51 15.54 9.74
C LEU A 110 -5.06 16.21 8.44
N LYS A 111 -4.94 17.54 8.39
CA LYS A 111 -4.41 18.27 7.21
C LYS A 111 -3.02 17.75 6.82
N GLN A 112 -2.10 17.60 7.77
CA GLN A 112 -0.75 17.05 7.52
C GLN A 112 -0.78 15.63 6.95
N LEU A 113 -1.71 14.77 7.41
CA LEU A 113 -1.84 13.40 6.90
C LEU A 113 -2.41 13.38 5.48
N PHE A 114 -3.52 14.05 5.21
CA PHE A 114 -4.14 14.05 3.88
C PHE A 114 -3.27 14.76 2.83
N ASN A 115 -2.62 15.89 3.17
CA ASN A 115 -1.69 16.57 2.26
C ASN A 115 -0.42 15.73 1.97
N TYR A 116 -0.13 14.70 2.78
CA TYR A 116 0.88 13.69 2.47
C TYR A 116 0.33 12.60 1.54
N GLU A 117 -0.89 12.10 1.77
CA GLU A 117 -1.57 11.15 0.87
C GLU A 117 -1.83 11.71 -0.54
N GLU A 118 -2.18 12.99 -0.64
CA GLU A 118 -2.32 13.73 -1.90
C GLU A 118 -0.97 13.74 -2.66
N LYS A 119 0.12 14.15 -2.00
CA LYS A 119 1.46 14.17 -2.58
C LYS A 119 1.94 12.78 -2.99
N LEU A 120 1.59 11.72 -2.26
CA LEU A 120 1.86 10.34 -2.69
C LEU A 120 1.12 9.98 -3.99
N GLN A 121 -0.16 10.36 -4.11
CA GLN A 121 -0.95 10.10 -5.32
C GLN A 121 -0.43 10.91 -6.52
N GLY A 122 -0.11 12.20 -6.32
CA GLY A 122 0.49 13.06 -7.35
C GLY A 122 1.87 12.61 -7.80
N ASN A 123 2.76 12.24 -6.88
CA ASN A 123 4.10 11.72 -7.21
C ASN A 123 4.06 10.41 -8.01
N LEU A 124 3.01 9.60 -7.82
CA LEU A 124 2.77 8.33 -8.52
C LEU A 124 1.80 8.48 -9.72
N SER A 125 1.60 9.71 -10.21
CA SER A 125 0.88 9.99 -11.46
C SER A 125 1.74 9.62 -12.68
N GLU A 126 1.10 9.32 -13.81
CA GLU A 126 1.79 8.88 -15.03
C GLU A 126 2.50 10.03 -15.76
N THR A 127 2.12 11.27 -15.45
CA THR A 127 2.75 12.52 -15.92
C THR A 127 4.10 12.79 -15.23
N SER A 128 4.41 12.11 -14.12
CA SER A 128 5.64 12.33 -13.35
C SER A 128 6.83 11.59 -13.97
N THR A 129 7.77 12.35 -14.56
CA THR A 129 8.97 11.86 -15.27
C THR A 129 9.85 10.91 -14.45
N THR A 130 9.78 10.97 -13.12
CA THR A 130 10.57 10.13 -12.20
C THR A 130 9.96 8.73 -12.03
N VAL A 131 8.68 8.54 -12.36
CA VAL A 131 7.94 7.30 -12.10
C VAL A 131 8.32 6.17 -13.04
N GLN A 132 8.75 5.07 -12.44
CA GLN A 132 9.08 3.82 -13.12
C GLN A 132 7.80 3.00 -13.25
N THR A 133 7.19 2.98 -14.45
CA THR A 133 5.93 2.26 -14.71
C THR A 133 6.17 1.05 -15.59
N THR A 134 5.57 -0.08 -15.23
CA THR A 134 5.56 -1.32 -16.00
C THR A 134 4.11 -1.76 -16.23
N TYR A 135 3.72 -1.95 -17.49
CA TYR A 135 2.37 -2.35 -17.90
C TYR A 135 2.39 -3.77 -18.49
N LEU A 136 1.54 -4.63 -17.91
CA LEU A 136 1.45 -6.05 -18.19
C LEU A 136 0.02 -6.42 -18.59
N GLU A 137 -0.15 -7.32 -19.56
CA GLU A 137 -1.45 -7.84 -19.98
C GLU A 137 -1.51 -9.37 -19.82
N HIS A 138 -2.71 -9.93 -19.66
CA HIS A 138 -2.96 -11.36 -19.76
C HIS A 138 -4.05 -11.61 -20.80
N ASP A 139 -3.61 -11.86 -22.03
CA ASP A 139 -4.43 -11.83 -23.24
C ASP A 139 -5.61 -12.82 -23.17
N LYS A 140 -5.46 -13.95 -22.45
CA LYS A 140 -6.52 -14.96 -22.23
C LYS A 140 -7.62 -14.55 -21.25
N ASP A 141 -7.27 -13.78 -20.22
CA ASP A 141 -8.22 -13.33 -19.19
C ASP A 141 -8.81 -11.96 -19.51
N LYS A 142 -8.25 -11.28 -20.53
CA LYS A 142 -8.45 -9.85 -20.79
C LYS A 142 -8.25 -9.00 -19.52
N LYS A 143 -7.13 -9.19 -18.83
CA LYS A 143 -6.77 -8.43 -17.61
C LYS A 143 -5.47 -7.68 -17.80
N TYR A 144 -5.36 -6.49 -17.23
CA TYR A 144 -4.11 -5.72 -17.20
C TYR A 144 -3.64 -5.47 -15.77
N TRP A 145 -2.32 -5.32 -15.61
CA TRP A 145 -1.63 -4.96 -14.37
C TRP A 145 -0.58 -3.90 -14.66
N GLN A 146 -0.80 -2.70 -14.14
CA GLN A 146 0.13 -1.58 -14.19
C GLN A 146 0.76 -1.39 -12.82
N ILE A 147 2.08 -1.49 -12.75
CA ILE A 147 2.88 -1.39 -11.52
C ILE A 147 3.81 -0.20 -11.68
N SER A 148 3.59 0.83 -10.87
CA SER A 148 4.33 2.09 -10.88
C SER A 148 5.04 2.30 -9.54
N TYR A 149 6.29 2.77 -9.56
CA TYR A 149 7.00 3.15 -8.34
C TYR A 149 7.82 4.44 -8.50
N ASP A 150 7.84 5.23 -7.43
CA ASP A 150 8.74 6.36 -7.25
C ASP A 150 9.10 6.51 -5.77
N ASN A 151 10.29 7.05 -5.51
CA ASN A 151 10.84 7.28 -4.19
C ASN A 151 10.61 6.06 -3.29
N LYS A 152 9.90 6.20 -2.18
CA LYS A 152 9.65 5.13 -1.19
C LYS A 152 8.27 4.45 -1.36
N SER A 153 7.59 4.61 -2.49
CA SER A 153 6.16 4.29 -2.62
C SER A 153 5.83 3.62 -3.96
N THR A 154 4.73 2.88 -4.01
CA THR A 154 4.26 2.16 -5.20
C THR A 154 2.76 2.32 -5.41
N LYS A 155 2.34 2.53 -6.65
CA LYS A 155 0.95 2.44 -7.14
C LYS A 155 0.80 1.14 -7.93
N THR A 156 -0.34 0.46 -7.80
CA THR A 156 -0.74 -0.62 -8.70
C THR A 156 -2.17 -0.37 -9.15
N LYS A 157 -2.39 -0.26 -10.47
CA LYS A 157 -3.71 -0.19 -11.11
C LYS A 157 -3.93 -1.53 -11.84
N TYR A 158 -5.05 -2.20 -11.62
CA TYR A 158 -5.37 -3.45 -12.31
C TYR A 158 -6.88 -3.58 -12.57
N GLY A 159 -7.25 -4.17 -13.71
CA GLY A 159 -8.64 -4.25 -14.16
C GLY A 159 -8.80 -5.14 -15.40
N LEU A 160 -9.92 -4.97 -16.08
CA LEU A 160 -10.21 -5.61 -17.38
C LEU A 160 -9.62 -4.79 -18.52
N LEU A 161 -9.20 -5.45 -19.60
CA LEU A 161 -8.54 -4.83 -20.75
C LEU A 161 -9.53 -4.16 -21.71
N ASP A 162 -10.71 -4.76 -21.91
CA ASP A 162 -11.82 -4.17 -22.67
C ASP A 162 -12.44 -2.96 -21.92
N GLU A 163 -12.23 -2.88 -20.62
CA GLU A 163 -12.90 -1.96 -19.68
C GLU A 163 -11.86 -1.35 -18.70
N PRO A 164 -10.89 -0.56 -19.21
CA PRO A 164 -9.70 -0.18 -18.45
C PRO A 164 -10.00 0.74 -17.25
N ASP A 165 -11.01 1.61 -17.37
CA ASP A 165 -11.32 2.68 -16.40
C ASP A 165 -12.71 2.57 -15.76
N SER A 166 -13.53 1.58 -16.17
CA SER A 166 -14.87 1.38 -15.60
C SER A 166 -14.81 0.84 -14.17
N ASN A 167 -13.83 -0.04 -13.89
CA ASN A 167 -13.72 -0.82 -12.65
C ASN A 167 -12.26 -1.12 -12.23
N ALA A 168 -11.31 -0.24 -12.58
CA ALA A 168 -9.91 -0.38 -12.18
C ALA A 168 -9.76 -0.35 -10.66
N ILE A 169 -9.02 -1.29 -10.08
CA ILE A 169 -8.65 -1.28 -8.67
C ILE A 169 -7.27 -0.65 -8.50
N LEU A 170 -7.21 0.39 -7.67
CA LEU A 170 -6.00 1.05 -7.21
C LEU A 170 -5.53 0.49 -5.86
N LEU A 171 -4.22 0.33 -5.74
CA LEU A 171 -3.50 -0.01 -4.51
C LEU A 171 -2.28 0.91 -4.37
N TYR A 172 -2.28 1.76 -3.35
CA TYR A 172 -1.13 2.58 -2.95
C TYR A 172 -0.43 1.98 -1.73
N LYS A 173 0.91 1.95 -1.74
CA LYS A 173 1.70 1.42 -0.63
C LYS A 173 3.02 2.18 -0.43
N ASP A 174 3.31 2.50 0.83
CA ASP A 174 4.59 3.05 1.27
C ASP A 174 5.55 1.95 1.80
N PHE A 175 6.84 2.27 1.76
CA PHE A 175 7.96 1.49 2.24
C PHE A 175 8.94 2.38 3.02
N SER A 176 9.95 1.77 3.65
CA SER A 176 10.93 2.50 4.46
C SER A 176 11.90 3.31 3.60
N ASN A 177 12.17 2.85 2.36
CA ASN A 177 13.15 3.41 1.45
C ASN A 177 12.87 3.01 -0.02
N LYS A 178 13.63 3.60 -0.96
CA LYS A 178 13.50 3.37 -2.41
C LYS A 178 13.88 1.96 -2.87
N ALA A 179 14.81 1.30 -2.17
CA ALA A 179 15.20 -0.07 -2.49
C ALA A 179 14.08 -1.07 -2.18
N GLU A 180 13.35 -0.89 -1.07
CA GLU A 180 12.18 -1.70 -0.72
C GLU A 180 11.01 -1.51 -1.70
N ALA A 181 10.70 -0.26 -2.07
CA ALA A 181 9.65 0.04 -3.05
C ALA A 181 9.95 -0.61 -4.41
N LYS A 182 11.18 -0.44 -4.92
CA LYS A 182 11.64 -1.11 -6.14
C LYS A 182 11.59 -2.64 -6.01
N LYS A 183 12.10 -3.21 -4.91
CA LYS A 183 12.11 -4.67 -4.68
C LYS A 183 10.69 -5.25 -4.62
N TYR A 184 9.71 -4.50 -4.13
CA TYR A 184 8.30 -4.90 -4.17
C TYR A 184 7.73 -4.86 -5.59
N ALA A 185 7.98 -3.78 -6.34
CA ALA A 185 7.56 -3.65 -7.73
C ALA A 185 8.18 -4.74 -8.61
N ASP A 186 9.50 -4.91 -8.58
CA ASP A 186 10.25 -5.97 -9.27
C ASP A 186 9.67 -7.36 -8.95
N LYS A 187 9.43 -7.65 -7.65
CA LYS A 187 8.83 -8.92 -7.22
C LYS A 187 7.44 -9.12 -7.81
N LYS A 188 6.58 -8.08 -7.83
CA LYS A 188 5.23 -8.18 -8.37
C LYS A 188 5.20 -8.34 -9.89
N ILE A 189 6.11 -7.70 -10.61
CA ILE A 189 6.30 -7.89 -12.05
C ILE A 189 6.72 -9.34 -12.35
N GLN A 190 7.73 -9.85 -11.65
CA GLN A 190 8.21 -11.23 -11.84
C GLN A 190 7.15 -12.28 -11.42
N GLU A 191 6.39 -12.03 -10.35
CA GLU A 191 5.26 -12.88 -9.94
C GLU A 191 4.21 -12.99 -11.07
N LYS A 192 3.86 -11.86 -11.69
CA LYS A 192 2.86 -11.81 -12.77
C LYS A 192 3.33 -12.50 -14.05
N ILE A 193 4.56 -12.24 -14.48
CA ILE A 193 5.12 -12.86 -15.70
C ILE A 193 5.33 -14.36 -15.47
N GLN A 194 6.06 -14.76 -14.43
CA GLN A 194 6.50 -16.15 -14.24
C GLN A 194 5.40 -17.10 -13.76
N LYS A 195 4.42 -16.63 -12.98
CA LYS A 195 3.39 -17.50 -12.36
C LYS A 195 1.98 -17.28 -12.86
N ASN A 196 1.67 -16.11 -13.41
CA ASN A 196 0.34 -15.78 -13.90
C ASN A 196 0.29 -15.55 -15.42
N GLY A 197 1.37 -15.84 -16.16
CA GLY A 197 1.38 -15.81 -17.63
C GLY A 197 1.24 -14.43 -18.27
N TYR A 198 1.45 -13.34 -17.52
CA TYR A 198 1.31 -11.98 -18.06
C TYR A 198 2.46 -11.64 -19.03
N THR A 199 2.12 -10.98 -20.14
CA THR A 199 3.05 -10.46 -21.13
C THR A 199 3.42 -9.00 -20.82
N LEU A 200 4.68 -8.61 -21.04
CA LEU A 200 5.15 -7.25 -20.86
C LEU A 200 4.90 -6.43 -22.14
N LYS A 201 4.19 -5.31 -22.03
CA LYS A 201 3.73 -4.51 -23.18
C LYS A 201 4.35 -3.10 -23.21
N LYS A 202 4.55 -2.47 -22.05
CA LYS A 202 5.23 -1.15 -21.93
C LYS A 202 6.03 -1.06 -20.64
N GLN A 203 7.20 -0.41 -20.69
CA GLN A 203 7.98 -0.06 -19.50
C GLN A 203 8.61 1.32 -19.69
N THR A 204 8.52 2.19 -18.68
CA THR A 204 9.10 3.55 -18.72
C THR A 204 10.16 3.73 -17.63
N GLY A 205 11.25 4.40 -17.98
CA GLY A 205 12.28 4.86 -17.03
C GLY A 205 13.48 3.93 -16.79
N VAL A 206 13.51 2.73 -17.38
CA VAL A 206 14.63 1.78 -17.19
C VAL A 206 15.74 2.01 -18.21
N THR A 207 16.96 2.27 -17.73
CA THR A 207 18.19 2.14 -18.52
C THR A 207 18.42 0.67 -18.87
N THR A 208 18.44 0.34 -20.15
CA THR A 208 18.50 -1.04 -20.65
C THR A 208 19.86 -1.68 -20.37
N ASN A 209 19.91 -2.62 -19.42
CA ASN A 209 20.91 -3.69 -19.46
C ASN A 209 20.40 -4.78 -20.42
N ASN A 210 20.86 -4.71 -21.67
CA ASN A 210 20.44 -5.62 -22.73
C ASN A 210 20.76 -7.08 -22.37
N GLN A 211 19.76 -7.96 -22.49
CA GLN A 211 20.01 -9.40 -22.56
C GLN A 211 20.55 -9.73 -23.95
N THR A 212 21.82 -10.12 -24.04
CA THR A 212 22.41 -10.62 -25.29
C THR A 212 21.68 -11.90 -25.73
N PRO A 213 21.26 -12.04 -26.99
CA PRO A 213 20.56 -13.24 -27.45
C PRO A 213 21.47 -14.47 -27.40
N VAL A 214 20.90 -15.60 -26.96
CA VAL A 214 21.61 -16.88 -26.86
C VAL A 214 21.88 -17.45 -28.26
N ALA A 215 23.14 -17.41 -28.70
CA ALA A 215 23.58 -18.01 -29.95
C ALA A 215 23.81 -19.53 -29.79
N THR A 216 23.29 -20.32 -30.73
CA THR A 216 23.24 -21.79 -30.63
C THR A 216 24.56 -22.48 -30.98
N LYS A 217 24.88 -23.55 -30.23
CA LYS A 217 25.92 -24.58 -30.43
C LYS A 217 26.65 -24.59 -31.80
N ARG A 218 28.00 -24.57 -31.75
CA ARG A 218 28.82 -25.42 -32.63
C ARG A 218 29.92 -26.13 -31.85
N LYS A 219 30.33 -27.31 -32.33
CA LYS A 219 31.04 -28.35 -31.58
C LYS A 219 32.33 -28.73 -32.32
N ARG A 220 33.50 -28.63 -31.68
CA ARG A 220 34.75 -29.24 -32.19
C ARG A 220 35.61 -29.71 -31.01
N LYS A 221 36.21 -30.90 -31.14
CA LYS A 221 37.14 -31.50 -30.16
C LYS A 221 38.52 -30.88 -30.31
N GLN A 222 39.31 -30.81 -29.24
CA GLN A 222 40.57 -31.57 -29.12
C GLN A 222 41.19 -31.48 -27.71
N SER A 223 42.03 -32.48 -27.41
CA SER A 223 42.92 -32.64 -26.24
C SER A 223 44.12 -33.46 -26.77
N PRO A 224 45.34 -33.39 -26.21
CA PRO A 224 45.62 -33.73 -24.80
C PRO A 224 46.68 -32.87 -24.07
N THR A 225 46.89 -33.22 -22.81
CA THR A 225 47.96 -32.81 -21.85
C THR A 225 49.34 -33.42 -22.21
N PRO A 226 50.51 -33.08 -21.56
CA PRO A 226 50.75 -33.24 -20.11
C PRO A 226 51.77 -32.31 -19.37
N ALA A 227 51.73 -32.44 -18.03
CA ALA A 227 52.82 -32.38 -17.03
C ALA A 227 53.79 -31.17 -16.93
N ASN A 228 53.74 -30.46 -15.80
CA ASN A 228 54.75 -30.54 -14.70
C ASN A 228 54.34 -29.64 -13.49
N THR A 229 54.98 -29.64 -12.31
CA THR A 229 55.32 -30.73 -11.35
C THR A 229 55.77 -30.12 -10.02
N ALA A 230 55.17 -30.55 -8.89
CA ALA A 230 55.58 -30.25 -7.50
C ALA A 230 55.55 -28.75 -7.07
N SER A 231 55.68 -28.33 -5.79
CA SER A 231 55.89 -29.08 -4.54
C SER A 231 55.34 -28.35 -3.28
N THR A 232 55.46 -29.03 -2.13
CA THR A 232 55.30 -28.66 -0.69
C THR A 232 55.55 -27.19 -0.24
N LYS A 233 55.18 -26.67 0.95
CA LYS A 233 54.92 -27.18 2.35
C LYS A 233 54.00 -26.15 3.07
N ARG A 234 53.00 -26.48 3.92
CA ARG A 234 52.99 -27.07 5.31
C ARG A 234 53.07 -26.04 6.48
N THR A 235 52.02 -25.98 7.31
CA THR A 235 51.92 -25.36 8.68
C THR A 235 52.03 -23.81 8.78
N LYS A 236 51.64 -23.11 9.88
CA LYS A 236 51.37 -23.52 11.28
C LYS A 236 50.23 -22.74 12.00
N LYS A 237 49.75 -23.37 13.08
CA LYS A 237 48.56 -23.14 13.95
C LYS A 237 48.84 -22.31 15.23
N GLN A 238 47.91 -21.43 15.64
CA GLN A 238 47.66 -20.83 16.98
C GLN A 238 46.34 -20.00 16.89
N ARG A 239 45.41 -19.82 17.86
CA ARG A 239 45.14 -20.26 19.26
C ARG A 239 45.84 -19.58 20.45
N THR A 240 45.38 -18.37 20.83
CA THR A 240 45.42 -17.74 22.19
C THR A 240 44.60 -16.43 22.16
N THR A 241 43.91 -15.91 23.19
CA THR A 241 43.42 -16.41 24.50
C THR A 241 42.31 -15.48 25.03
N ILE A 242 41.53 -15.93 26.03
CA ILE A 242 40.54 -15.13 26.78
C ILE A 242 41.21 -14.49 28.02
N PRO A 243 40.79 -13.27 28.43
CA PRO A 243 40.79 -12.86 29.84
C PRO A 243 39.35 -12.77 30.42
N THR A 244 39.22 -13.01 31.72
CA THR A 244 37.93 -13.22 32.42
C THR A 244 37.74 -12.21 33.57
N ALA A 245 36.50 -12.09 34.06
CA ALA A 245 36.06 -11.33 35.26
C ALA A 245 35.83 -9.81 35.03
N THR A 246 34.99 -9.10 35.81
CA THR A 246 34.49 -9.44 37.17
C THR A 246 33.00 -9.11 37.40
N ARG A 247 32.36 -10.00 38.18
CA ARG A 247 31.00 -9.95 38.77
C ARG A 247 30.74 -8.72 39.65
N LYS A 248 29.56 -8.08 39.53
CA LYS A 248 28.91 -7.31 40.61
C LYS A 248 27.37 -7.21 40.45
N GLN A 249 26.66 -7.58 41.50
CA GLN A 249 25.21 -7.43 41.78
C GLN A 249 25.05 -7.63 43.31
N PRO A 250 23.93 -7.24 43.94
CA PRO A 250 23.21 -5.96 43.83
C PRO A 250 23.04 -5.32 45.23
N THR A 251 22.64 -4.05 45.33
CA THR A 251 22.35 -3.40 46.63
C THR A 251 20.90 -2.93 46.73
N ARG A 252 20.14 -3.57 47.63
CA ARG A 252 18.87 -3.05 48.14
C ARG A 252 19.14 -1.82 49.02
N SER A 253 18.29 -0.80 48.91
CA SER A 253 18.08 0.18 49.99
C SER A 253 16.58 0.44 50.11
N ALA A 254 16.04 0.27 51.32
CA ALA A 254 14.65 0.55 51.65
C ALA A 254 14.56 1.02 53.10
N SER A 255 14.22 2.30 53.29
CA SER A 255 13.85 2.95 54.54
C SER A 255 13.31 4.36 54.22
N ILE A 256 12.50 5.05 55.02
CA ILE A 256 11.34 4.72 55.90
C ILE A 256 11.04 6.02 56.66
N ARG A 257 9.77 6.43 56.76
CA ARG A 257 9.25 7.59 57.55
C ARG A 257 9.74 8.97 57.05
N LYS A 258 9.07 10.07 57.40
CA LYS A 258 7.85 10.20 58.22
C LYS A 258 6.59 10.13 57.37
#